data_AF-A0A8J3HUY5-F1
#
_entry.id   AF-A0A8J3HUY5-F1
#
_cell.length_a   1.000
_cell.length_b   1.000
_cell.length_c   1.000
_cell.angle_alpha   90.00
_cell.angle_beta   90.00
_cell.angle_gamma   90.00
#
_symmetry.space_group_name_H-M   'P 1'
#
loop_
_entity.id
_entity.type
_entity.pdbx_description
1 polymer ?
#
loop_
_entity_poly.entity_id
_entity_poly.type
_entity_poly.pdbx_seq_one_letter_code
_entity_poly.pdbx_strand_id
1 'polypeptide(L)'
;MMRIGKRSAATIKDALNFWKTGGFIDEDQADRLNSSIKVINFDWKKLSMLAILFAIFSFIIAVTSIIPELMDYFKDERIQLLLLSILATCCYIVGSYRKTNWPQKIYSNEGIFFLGVLLTAAAVCVFFIVLEIRFNITSDNPSCLMLIASIIYVTLGIFLSSKLIWCFALLSIGGYLGIETGYLSGWGAYYLGMNYPLRFVLFGLCLIGLSKNVKIIPRILSFSRITLVIGLLYLFISLWIMSIFGNYGDLYSWHQIKQIELFHWSLTFALASSAAIYYGIKEDDSVVCNFGIIFLAINLYTRYFEYFWNSTHKFIFFCILGVSFWMLGIKAEQIFNLNVEYKKRREIKNI
;
A
#
# COMPACT_ATOMS: atom_id res chain seq x y z
N MET A 1 11.86 -33.01 -10.19
CA MET A 1 12.02 -32.06 -11.31
C MET A 1 11.94 -30.64 -10.79
N MET A 2 12.99 -29.85 -11.00
CA MET A 2 13.09 -28.47 -10.53
C MET A 2 12.54 -27.53 -11.61
N ARG A 3 11.60 -26.66 -11.25
CA ARG A 3 10.97 -25.70 -12.17
C ARG A 3 11.52 -24.31 -11.91
N ILE A 4 12.23 -23.76 -12.89
CA ILE A 4 13.00 -22.51 -12.71
C ILE A 4 12.90 -21.63 -13.95
N GLY A 5 12.95 -20.31 -13.75
CA GLY A 5 12.88 -19.33 -14.82
C GLY A 5 14.05 -19.41 -15.80
N LYS A 6 13.87 -18.93 -17.03
CA LYS A 6 14.86 -19.00 -18.12
C LYS A 6 16.28 -18.54 -17.73
N ARG A 7 16.41 -17.42 -17.00
CA ARG A 7 17.71 -16.93 -16.51
C ARG A 7 18.36 -17.86 -15.50
N SER A 8 17.63 -18.30 -14.48
CA SER A 8 18.15 -19.23 -13.47
C SER A 8 18.48 -20.60 -14.06
N ALA A 9 17.71 -21.06 -15.04
CA ALA A 9 17.99 -22.29 -15.76
C ALA A 9 19.28 -22.19 -16.59
N ALA A 10 19.51 -21.06 -17.26
CA ALA A 10 20.76 -20.80 -17.96
C ALA A 10 21.95 -20.82 -16.98
N THR A 11 21.84 -20.13 -15.83
CA THR A 11 22.89 -20.14 -14.80
C THR A 11 23.20 -21.54 -14.27
N ILE A 12 22.17 -22.36 -14.00
CA ILE A 12 22.37 -23.72 -13.52
C ILE A 12 22.96 -24.63 -14.61
N LYS A 13 22.56 -24.44 -15.87
CA LYS A 13 23.17 -25.15 -17.01
C LYS A 13 24.63 -24.80 -17.20
N ASP A 14 24.98 -23.52 -17.08
CA ASP A 14 26.37 -23.05 -17.15
C ASP A 14 27.20 -23.60 -15.99
N ALA A 15 26.63 -23.66 -14.77
CA ALA A 15 27.28 -24.26 -13.62
C ALA A 15 27.48 -25.78 -13.78
N LEU A 16 26.48 -26.50 -14.26
CA LEU A 16 26.59 -27.94 -14.56
C LEU A 16 27.66 -28.22 -15.61
N ASN A 17 27.72 -27.42 -16.68
CA ASN A 17 28.76 -27.53 -17.70
C ASN A 17 30.15 -27.22 -17.12
N PHE A 18 30.27 -26.21 -16.27
CA PHE A 18 31.53 -25.90 -15.59
C PHE A 18 32.00 -27.05 -14.70
N TRP A 19 31.12 -27.63 -13.88
CA TRP A 19 31.48 -28.75 -13.01
C TRP A 19 31.76 -30.05 -13.79
N LYS A 20 31.07 -30.29 -14.91
CA LYS A 20 31.38 -31.37 -15.86
C LYS A 20 32.78 -31.20 -16.45
N THR A 21 33.12 -29.98 -16.90
CA THR A 21 34.43 -29.70 -17.51
C THR A 21 35.57 -29.73 -16.48
N GLY A 22 35.27 -29.38 -15.22
CA GLY A 22 36.21 -29.44 -14.10
C GLY A 22 36.38 -30.82 -13.46
N GLY A 23 35.65 -31.86 -13.90
CA GLY A 23 35.73 -33.21 -13.35
C GLY A 23 35.12 -33.38 -11.96
N PHE A 24 34.32 -32.41 -11.49
CA PHE A 24 33.68 -32.45 -10.17
C PHE A 24 32.43 -33.34 -10.13
N ILE A 25 31.84 -33.63 -11.28
CA ILE A 25 30.69 -34.52 -11.45
C ILE A 25 30.86 -35.35 -12.72
N ASP A 26 30.35 -36.58 -12.64
CA ASP A 26 30.39 -37.55 -13.74
C ASP A 26 29.41 -37.17 -14.86
N GLU A 27 29.65 -37.66 -16.08
CA GLU A 27 28.85 -37.32 -17.26
C GLU A 27 27.38 -37.71 -17.09
N ASP A 28 27.15 -38.92 -16.57
CA ASP A 28 25.81 -39.42 -16.30
C ASP A 28 25.08 -38.61 -15.20
N GLN A 29 25.83 -38.05 -14.24
CA GLN A 29 25.24 -37.21 -13.19
C GLN A 29 24.86 -35.83 -13.74
N ALA A 30 25.71 -35.24 -14.58
CA ALA A 30 25.44 -33.96 -15.23
C ALA A 30 24.19 -34.05 -16.13
N ASP A 31 24.04 -35.12 -16.90
CA ASP A 31 22.90 -35.31 -17.81
C ASP A 31 21.59 -35.60 -17.06
N ARG A 32 21.65 -36.35 -15.96
CA ARG A 32 20.51 -36.53 -15.03
C ARG A 32 20.08 -35.22 -14.38
N LEU A 33 21.02 -34.38 -13.96
CA LEU A 33 20.71 -33.08 -13.37
C LEU A 33 20.12 -32.12 -14.41
N ASN A 34 20.66 -32.12 -15.63
CA ASN A 34 20.16 -31.29 -16.74
C ASN A 34 18.73 -31.66 -17.14
N SER A 35 18.45 -32.96 -17.28
CA SER A 35 17.11 -33.47 -17.61
C SER A 35 16.08 -33.25 -16.50
N SER A 36 16.54 -33.03 -15.26
CA SER A 36 15.66 -32.71 -14.13
C SER A 36 15.16 -31.24 -14.12
N ILE A 37 15.74 -30.37 -14.95
CA ILE A 37 15.45 -28.93 -15.02
C ILE A 37 14.37 -28.65 -16.07
N LYS A 38 13.21 -28.15 -15.63
CA LYS A 38 12.19 -27.60 -16.52
C LYS A 38 12.24 -26.08 -16.51
N VAL A 39 12.52 -25.51 -17.68
CA VAL A 39 12.56 -24.06 -17.89
C VAL A 39 11.14 -23.51 -17.98
N ILE A 40 10.80 -22.59 -17.09
CA ILE A 40 9.57 -21.78 -17.19
C ILE A 40 9.93 -20.49 -17.94
N ASN A 41 9.31 -20.25 -19.09
CA ASN A 41 9.60 -19.10 -19.94
C ASN A 41 8.94 -17.79 -19.48
N PHE A 42 7.95 -17.85 -18.59
CA PHE A 42 7.12 -16.70 -18.21
C PHE A 42 7.14 -16.45 -16.68
N ASP A 43 7.30 -15.18 -16.28
CA ASP A 43 7.32 -14.77 -14.87
C ASP A 43 5.89 -14.64 -14.33
N TRP A 44 5.28 -15.81 -14.05
CA TRP A 44 3.93 -15.91 -13.51
C TRP A 44 3.73 -15.11 -12.20
N LYS A 45 4.80 -14.82 -11.46
CA LYS A 45 4.71 -14.03 -10.23
C LYS A 45 4.39 -12.57 -10.52
N LYS A 46 5.06 -11.94 -11.49
CA LYS A 46 4.77 -10.56 -11.89
C LYS A 46 3.38 -10.41 -12.50
N LEU A 47 3.00 -11.32 -13.39
CA LEU A 47 1.65 -11.33 -13.97
C LEU A 47 0.60 -11.50 -12.86
N SER A 48 0.81 -12.43 -11.93
CA SER A 48 -0.11 -12.63 -10.81
C SER A 48 -0.27 -11.36 -9.97
N MET A 49 0.79 -10.62 -9.70
CA MET A 49 0.72 -9.38 -8.93
C MET A 49 -0.10 -8.30 -9.64
N LEU A 50 0.14 -8.10 -10.95
CA LEU A 50 -0.63 -7.15 -11.76
C LEU A 50 -2.09 -7.58 -11.92
N ALA A 51 -2.34 -8.87 -12.18
CA ALA A 51 -3.69 -9.41 -12.33
C ALA A 51 -4.50 -9.28 -11.02
N ILE A 52 -3.87 -9.48 -9.86
CA ILE A 52 -4.51 -9.24 -8.57
C ILE A 52 -4.87 -7.77 -8.40
N LEU A 53 -4.00 -6.84 -8.82
CA LEU A 53 -4.29 -5.41 -8.78
C LEU A 53 -5.50 -5.04 -9.66
N PHE A 54 -5.53 -5.53 -10.90
CA PHE A 54 -6.68 -5.33 -11.78
C PHE A 54 -7.95 -5.95 -11.20
N ALA A 55 -7.88 -7.15 -10.62
CA ALA A 55 -9.03 -7.78 -9.97
C ALA A 55 -9.56 -6.95 -8.80
N ILE A 56 -8.68 -6.36 -7.98
CA ILE A 56 -9.06 -5.46 -6.89
C ILE A 56 -9.86 -4.27 -7.42
N PHE A 57 -9.34 -3.57 -8.44
CA PHE A 57 -10.05 -2.44 -9.05
C PHE A 57 -11.39 -2.85 -9.65
N SER A 58 -11.44 -3.97 -10.37
CA SER A 58 -12.68 -4.50 -10.93
C SER A 58 -13.72 -4.83 -9.86
N PHE A 59 -13.32 -5.41 -8.72
CA PHE A 59 -14.24 -5.70 -7.62
C PHE A 59 -14.76 -4.43 -6.94
N ILE A 60 -13.91 -3.42 -6.77
CA ILE A 60 -14.35 -2.11 -6.22
C ILE A 60 -15.43 -1.53 -7.13
N ILE A 61 -15.15 -1.47 -8.45
CA ILE A 61 -16.10 -0.94 -9.44
C ILE A 61 -17.40 -1.75 -9.44
N ALA A 62 -17.31 -3.09 -9.43
CA ALA A 62 -18.48 -3.95 -9.42
C ALA A 62 -19.36 -3.72 -8.19
N VAL A 63 -18.78 -3.61 -6.99
CA VAL A 63 -19.54 -3.36 -5.76
C VAL A 63 -20.11 -1.95 -5.73
N THR A 64 -19.44 -0.95 -6.29
CA THR A 64 -20.03 0.39 -6.39
C THR A 64 -21.17 0.46 -7.40
N SER A 65 -21.07 -0.26 -8.52
CA SER A 65 -22.08 -0.25 -9.58
C SER A 65 -23.34 -1.05 -9.21
N ILE A 66 -23.23 -2.07 -8.36
CA ILE A 66 -24.40 -2.88 -7.98
C ILE A 66 -25.32 -2.14 -7.00
N ILE A 67 -24.84 -1.12 -6.27
CA ILE A 67 -25.64 -0.43 -5.26
C ILE A 67 -26.89 0.22 -5.88
N PRO A 68 -26.78 1.06 -6.94
CA PRO A 68 -27.96 1.61 -7.63
C PRO A 68 -28.89 0.52 -8.18
N GLU A 69 -28.36 -0.53 -8.80
CA GLU A 69 -29.18 -1.61 -9.35
C GLU A 69 -29.95 -2.35 -8.25
N LEU A 70 -29.31 -2.58 -7.10
CA LEU A 70 -29.94 -3.22 -5.95
C LEU A 70 -31.09 -2.35 -5.39
N MET A 71 -30.96 -1.03 -5.49
CA MET A 71 -32.02 -0.08 -5.13
C MET A 71 -33.22 -0.14 -6.07
N ASP A 72 -32.98 -0.35 -7.36
CA ASP A 72 -34.05 -0.50 -8.35
C ASP A 72 -34.79 -1.84 -8.21
N TYR A 73 -34.06 -2.94 -7.99
CA TYR A 73 -34.65 -4.28 -7.85
C TYR A 73 -35.34 -4.51 -6.51
N PHE A 74 -34.74 -4.07 -5.40
CA PHE A 74 -35.29 -4.24 -4.05
C PHE A 74 -35.75 -2.89 -3.51
N LYS A 75 -37.05 -2.59 -3.62
CA LYS A 75 -37.61 -1.33 -3.10
C LYS A 75 -37.52 -1.16 -1.58
N ASP A 76 -37.23 -2.23 -0.82
CA ASP A 76 -37.02 -2.16 0.62
C ASP A 76 -35.52 -2.21 0.93
N GLU A 77 -35.00 -1.10 1.44
CA GLU A 77 -33.59 -0.90 1.79
C GLU A 77 -33.15 -1.84 2.93
N ARG A 78 -34.09 -2.32 3.76
CA ARG A 78 -33.80 -3.31 4.81
C ARG A 78 -33.42 -4.66 4.22
N ILE A 79 -34.06 -5.06 3.12
CA ILE A 79 -33.76 -6.30 2.42
C ILE A 79 -32.37 -6.19 1.79
N GLN A 80 -32.06 -5.05 1.17
CA GLN A 80 -30.73 -4.78 0.62
C GLN A 80 -29.63 -4.88 1.69
N LEU A 81 -29.83 -4.22 2.83
CA LEU A 81 -28.92 -4.27 3.98
C LEU A 81 -28.69 -5.70 4.46
N LEU A 82 -29.78 -6.46 4.62
CA LEU A 82 -29.74 -7.85 5.09
C LEU A 82 -29.00 -8.75 4.08
N LEU A 83 -29.28 -8.59 2.79
CA LEU A 83 -28.59 -9.33 1.72
C LEU A 83 -27.09 -9.04 1.71
N LEU A 84 -26.69 -7.76 1.71
CA LEU A 84 -25.28 -7.37 1.73
C LEU A 84 -24.56 -7.86 2.98
N SER A 85 -25.21 -7.78 4.15
CA SER A 85 -24.66 -8.25 5.42
C SER A 85 -24.49 -9.78 5.43
N ILE A 86 -25.45 -10.54 4.88
CA ILE A 86 -25.35 -11.99 4.74
C ILE A 86 -24.22 -12.36 3.77
N LEU A 87 -24.12 -11.69 2.63
CA LEU A 87 -23.06 -11.94 1.65
C LEU A 87 -21.68 -11.64 2.25
N ALA A 88 -21.52 -10.50 2.95
CA ALA A 88 -20.28 -10.15 3.64
C ALA A 88 -19.92 -11.22 4.67
N THR A 89 -20.88 -11.65 5.50
CA THR A 89 -20.69 -12.69 6.51
C THR A 89 -20.30 -14.03 5.87
N CYS A 90 -20.95 -14.41 4.77
CA CYS A 90 -20.61 -15.60 4.00
C CYS A 90 -19.17 -15.54 3.49
N CYS A 91 -18.73 -14.40 2.95
CA CYS A 91 -17.35 -14.20 2.54
C CYS A 91 -16.36 -14.39 3.72
N TYR A 92 -16.65 -13.82 4.90
CA TYR A 92 -15.78 -14.01 6.06
C TYR A 92 -15.74 -15.46 6.54
N ILE A 93 -16.89 -16.16 6.57
CA ILE A 93 -16.97 -17.58 6.96
C ILE A 93 -16.21 -18.46 5.96
N VAL A 94 -16.48 -18.30 4.66
CA VAL A 94 -15.81 -19.08 3.60
C VAL A 94 -14.32 -18.77 3.56
N GLY A 95 -13.93 -17.50 3.72
CA GLY A 95 -12.54 -17.08 3.83
C GLY A 95 -11.83 -17.72 5.01
N SER A 96 -12.48 -17.77 6.18
CA SER A 96 -11.96 -18.42 7.38
C SER A 96 -11.82 -19.94 7.20
N TYR A 97 -12.86 -20.60 6.71
CA TYR A 97 -12.85 -22.04 6.41
C TYR A 97 -11.73 -22.40 5.43
N ARG A 98 -11.57 -21.63 4.35
CA ARG A 98 -10.50 -21.87 3.36
C ARG A 98 -9.11 -21.58 3.89
N LYS A 99 -8.95 -20.60 4.78
CA LYS A 99 -7.67 -20.31 5.44
C LYS A 99 -7.20 -21.49 6.30
N THR A 100 -8.13 -22.16 6.98
CA THR A 100 -7.85 -23.36 7.79
C THR A 100 -7.53 -24.57 6.92
N ASN A 101 -8.29 -24.82 5.85
CA ASN A 101 -8.14 -26.03 5.03
C ASN A 101 -7.05 -25.93 3.95
N TRP A 102 -6.81 -24.73 3.41
CA TRP A 102 -5.80 -24.48 2.37
C TRP A 102 -4.95 -23.26 2.71
N PRO A 103 -4.13 -23.32 3.77
CA PRO A 103 -3.29 -22.19 4.20
C PRO A 103 -2.27 -21.74 3.14
N GLN A 104 -1.89 -22.62 2.22
CA GLN A 104 -0.98 -22.34 1.11
C GLN A 104 -1.55 -21.36 0.07
N LYS A 105 -2.88 -21.18 -0.01
CA LYS A 105 -3.55 -20.30 -0.98
C LYS A 105 -3.75 -18.87 -0.44
N ILE A 106 -2.67 -18.26 0.05
CA ILE A 106 -2.70 -16.96 0.74
C ILE A 106 -3.47 -15.89 -0.04
N TYR A 107 -3.11 -15.64 -1.30
CA TYR A 107 -3.72 -14.57 -2.11
C TYR A 107 -5.21 -14.80 -2.38
N SER A 108 -5.62 -16.04 -2.65
CA SER A 108 -7.03 -16.35 -2.89
C SER A 108 -7.85 -16.24 -1.60
N ASN A 109 -7.29 -16.64 -0.46
CA ASN A 109 -7.98 -16.55 0.82
C ASN A 109 -8.15 -15.08 1.25
N GLU A 110 -7.10 -14.26 1.12
CA GLU A 110 -7.17 -12.81 1.36
C GLU A 110 -8.08 -12.09 0.36
N GLY A 111 -8.18 -12.57 -0.90
CA GLY A 111 -9.12 -12.04 -1.88
C GLY A 111 -10.60 -12.22 -1.48
N ILE A 112 -10.94 -13.32 -0.82
CA ILE A 112 -12.30 -13.53 -0.30
C ILE A 112 -12.58 -12.59 0.88
N PHE A 113 -11.60 -12.38 1.76
CA PHE A 113 -11.73 -11.38 2.83
C PHE A 113 -11.90 -9.97 2.27
N PHE A 114 -11.18 -9.64 1.19
CA PHE A 114 -11.32 -8.36 0.51
C PHE A 114 -12.74 -8.14 -0.03
N LEU A 115 -13.34 -9.16 -0.65
CA LEU A 115 -14.76 -9.10 -1.04
C LEU A 115 -15.68 -8.86 0.16
N GLY A 116 -15.44 -9.56 1.28
CA GLY A 116 -16.18 -9.33 2.53
C GLY A 116 -16.06 -7.88 3.01
N VAL A 117 -14.85 -7.30 2.95
CA VAL A 117 -14.60 -5.90 3.32
C VAL A 117 -15.40 -4.93 2.45
N LEU A 118 -15.40 -5.13 1.12
CA LEU A 118 -16.16 -4.28 0.19
C LEU A 118 -17.67 -4.39 0.43
N LEU A 119 -18.20 -5.61 0.61
CA LEU A 119 -19.62 -5.82 0.91
C LEU A 119 -20.01 -5.23 2.26
N THR A 120 -19.11 -5.25 3.25
CA THR A 120 -19.34 -4.58 4.55
C THR A 120 -19.44 -3.06 4.35
N ALA A 121 -18.57 -2.45 3.53
CA ALA A 121 -18.63 -1.03 3.25
C ALA A 121 -19.97 -0.66 2.55
N ALA A 122 -20.40 -1.47 1.58
CA ALA A 122 -21.70 -1.30 0.93
C ALA A 122 -22.86 -1.46 1.92
N ALA A 123 -22.82 -2.46 2.81
CA ALA A 123 -23.83 -2.66 3.85
C ALA A 123 -23.91 -1.47 4.81
N VAL A 124 -22.78 -0.91 5.24
CA VAL A 124 -22.75 0.29 6.10
C VAL A 124 -23.33 1.51 5.37
N CYS A 125 -23.07 1.64 4.07
CA CYS A 125 -23.67 2.70 3.24
C CYS A 125 -25.20 2.56 3.16
N VAL A 126 -25.70 1.36 2.83
CA VAL A 126 -27.16 1.11 2.80
C VAL A 126 -27.79 1.25 4.18
N PHE A 127 -27.08 0.87 5.25
CA PHE A 127 -27.55 1.08 6.62
C PHE A 127 -27.82 2.55 6.91
N PHE A 128 -26.97 3.47 6.42
CA PHE A 128 -27.22 4.89 6.52
C PHE A 128 -28.51 5.32 5.80
N ILE A 129 -28.69 4.85 4.58
CA ILE A 129 -29.91 5.12 3.79
C ILE A 129 -31.16 4.62 4.53
N VAL A 130 -31.09 3.43 5.16
CA VAL A 130 -32.19 2.89 5.98
C VAL A 130 -32.50 3.80 7.17
N LEU A 131 -31.47 4.28 7.89
CA LEU A 131 -31.67 5.19 9.03
C LEU A 131 -32.36 6.49 8.61
N GLU A 132 -31.94 7.06 7.48
CA GLU A 132 -32.51 8.28 6.93
C GLU A 132 -33.96 8.07 6.46
N ILE A 133 -34.21 7.13 5.55
CA ILE A 133 -35.51 6.97 4.89
C ILE A 133 -36.56 6.34 5.83
N ARG A 134 -36.18 5.36 6.67
CA ARG A 134 -37.14 4.55 7.44
C ARG A 134 -37.29 5.00 8.88
N PHE A 135 -36.22 5.49 9.49
CA PHE A 135 -36.24 5.91 10.89
C PHE A 135 -36.22 7.44 11.05
N ASN A 136 -36.08 8.19 9.95
CA ASN A 136 -35.97 9.64 9.94
C ASN A 136 -34.85 10.14 10.88
N ILE A 137 -33.81 9.31 11.04
CA ILE A 137 -32.60 9.64 11.81
C ILE A 137 -31.62 10.21 10.79
N THR A 138 -31.75 11.50 10.53
CA THR A 138 -30.75 12.26 9.78
C THR A 138 -29.67 12.73 10.74
N SER A 139 -28.44 12.28 10.51
CA SER A 139 -27.27 12.83 11.19
C SER A 139 -26.51 13.68 10.20
N ASP A 140 -26.37 14.97 10.48
CA ASP A 140 -25.52 15.87 9.70
C ASP A 140 -24.04 15.43 9.73
N ASN A 141 -23.67 14.61 10.73
CA ASN A 141 -22.35 14.02 10.87
C ASN A 141 -22.34 12.55 10.40
N PRO A 142 -21.71 12.22 9.25
CA PRO A 142 -21.55 10.84 8.79
C PRO A 142 -20.41 10.10 9.50
N SER A 143 -19.67 10.73 10.43
CA SER A 143 -18.50 10.11 11.07
C SER A 143 -18.85 8.84 11.84
N CYS A 144 -20.01 8.80 12.51
CA CYS A 144 -20.46 7.65 13.29
C CYS A 144 -20.52 6.37 12.45
N LEU A 145 -20.86 6.46 11.16
CA LEU A 145 -20.90 5.31 10.25
C LEU A 145 -19.49 4.79 9.97
N MET A 146 -18.55 5.70 9.73
CA MET A 146 -17.16 5.35 9.50
C MET A 146 -16.53 4.76 10.76
N LEU A 147 -16.94 5.23 11.94
CA LEU A 147 -16.55 4.64 13.22
C LEU A 147 -17.10 3.21 13.37
N ILE A 148 -18.37 2.97 13.03
CA ILE A 148 -18.97 1.63 13.03
C ILE A 148 -18.19 0.71 12.08
N ALA A 149 -17.92 1.15 10.85
CA ALA A 149 -17.12 0.38 9.88
C ALA A 149 -15.71 0.08 10.43
N SER A 150 -15.07 1.07 11.05
CA SER A 150 -13.76 0.92 11.69
C SER A 150 -13.79 -0.16 12.79
N ILE A 151 -14.78 -0.12 13.67
CA ILE A 151 -14.94 -1.10 14.76
C ILE A 151 -15.15 -2.50 14.18
N ILE A 152 -15.99 -2.64 13.16
CA ILE A 152 -16.22 -3.93 12.48
C ILE A 152 -14.90 -4.47 11.91
N TYR A 153 -14.13 -3.65 11.19
CA TYR A 153 -12.87 -4.09 10.59
C TYR A 153 -11.77 -4.37 11.62
N VAL A 154 -11.64 -3.59 12.69
CA VAL A 154 -10.70 -3.88 13.79
C VAL A 154 -11.02 -5.24 14.41
N THR A 155 -12.31 -5.45 14.71
CA THR A 155 -12.80 -6.68 15.34
C THR A 155 -12.54 -7.89 14.45
N LEU A 156 -12.95 -7.83 13.18
CA LEU A 156 -12.73 -8.90 12.21
C LEU A 156 -11.25 -9.12 11.90
N GLY A 157 -10.45 -8.05 11.81
CA GLY A 157 -9.01 -8.13 11.57
C GLY A 157 -8.30 -8.92 12.65
N ILE A 158 -8.64 -8.68 13.93
CA ILE A 158 -8.10 -9.41 15.08
C ILE A 158 -8.60 -10.87 15.09
N PHE A 159 -9.91 -11.10 14.93
CA PHE A 159 -10.48 -12.45 15.01
C PHE A 159 -10.02 -13.36 13.86
N LEU A 160 -9.99 -12.84 12.63
CA LEU A 160 -9.61 -13.61 11.45
C LEU A 160 -8.09 -13.60 11.20
N SER A 161 -7.33 -12.84 11.99
CA SER A 161 -5.88 -12.66 11.83
C SER A 161 -5.48 -12.32 10.39
N SER A 162 -6.25 -11.44 9.74
CA SER A 162 -6.01 -11.00 8.35
C SER A 162 -5.34 -9.64 8.34
N LYS A 163 -4.17 -9.56 7.69
CA LYS A 163 -3.44 -8.30 7.51
C LYS A 163 -4.16 -7.36 6.57
N LEU A 164 -4.92 -7.90 5.61
CA LEU A 164 -5.70 -7.12 4.66
C LEU A 164 -6.87 -6.43 5.36
N ILE A 165 -7.65 -7.16 6.16
CA ILE A 165 -8.75 -6.55 6.93
C ILE A 165 -8.20 -5.49 7.88
N TRP A 166 -7.06 -5.77 8.54
CA TRP A 166 -6.40 -4.78 9.41
C TRP A 166 -5.96 -3.52 8.65
N CYS A 167 -5.47 -3.65 7.42
CA CYS A 167 -5.16 -2.50 6.55
C CYS A 167 -6.40 -1.62 6.35
N PHE A 168 -7.53 -2.21 5.98
CA PHE A 168 -8.80 -1.49 5.82
C PHE A 168 -9.34 -0.93 7.13
N ALA A 169 -9.09 -1.57 8.27
CA ALA A 169 -9.40 -1.03 9.58
C ALA A 169 -8.65 0.29 9.83
N LEU A 170 -7.34 0.33 9.57
CA LEU A 170 -6.54 1.55 9.73
C LEU A 170 -6.92 2.65 8.72
N LEU A 171 -7.28 2.26 7.49
CA LEU A 171 -7.78 3.20 6.49
C LEU A 171 -9.14 3.79 6.92
N SER A 172 -10.05 2.95 7.42
CA SER A 172 -11.36 3.38 7.92
C SER A 172 -11.23 4.30 9.14
N ILE A 173 -10.32 4.02 10.08
CA ILE A 173 -10.04 4.91 11.22
C ILE A 173 -9.53 6.27 10.75
N GLY A 174 -8.64 6.29 9.75
CA GLY A 174 -8.20 7.55 9.13
C GLY A 174 -9.34 8.29 8.43
N GLY A 175 -10.21 7.57 7.73
CA GLY A 175 -11.44 8.11 7.14
C GLY A 175 -12.37 8.72 8.20
N TYR A 176 -12.55 8.04 9.33
CA TYR A 176 -13.35 8.52 10.46
C TYR A 176 -12.76 9.83 11.00
N LEU A 177 -11.46 9.87 11.25
CA LEU A 177 -10.79 11.10 11.71
C LEU A 177 -10.94 12.24 10.71
N GLY A 178 -10.83 11.96 9.41
CA GLY A 178 -11.06 12.95 8.36
C GLY A 178 -12.47 13.52 8.37
N ILE A 179 -13.49 12.66 8.43
CA ILE A 179 -14.90 13.08 8.47
C ILE A 179 -15.22 13.81 9.76
N GLU A 180 -14.83 13.26 10.92
CA GLU A 180 -15.13 13.83 12.23
C GLU A 180 -14.49 15.21 12.40
N THR A 181 -13.19 15.33 12.12
CA THR A 181 -12.52 16.63 12.23
C THR A 181 -13.02 17.61 11.17
N GLY A 182 -13.47 17.13 10.00
CA GLY A 182 -14.13 17.94 8.99
C GLY A 182 -15.45 18.51 9.49
N TYR A 183 -16.32 17.63 9.99
CA TYR A 183 -17.62 17.99 10.54
C TYR A 183 -17.48 18.97 11.72
N LEU A 184 -16.57 18.72 12.66
CA LEU A 184 -16.32 19.62 13.80
C LEU A 184 -15.79 20.99 13.37
N SER A 185 -15.13 21.09 12.22
CA SER A 185 -14.76 22.37 11.60
C SER A 185 -15.85 23.01 10.73
N GLY A 186 -17.05 22.44 10.69
CA GLY A 186 -18.13 22.88 9.80
C GLY A 186 -17.81 22.68 8.31
N TRP A 187 -17.03 21.64 7.99
CA TRP A 187 -16.40 21.39 6.69
C TRP A 187 -15.41 22.48 6.25
N GLY A 188 -15.04 23.38 7.17
CA GLY A 188 -14.00 24.36 6.96
C GLY A 188 -12.62 23.72 6.86
N ALA A 189 -11.67 24.48 6.30
CA ALA A 189 -10.34 23.97 6.07
C ALA A 189 -9.56 23.64 7.36
N TYR A 190 -9.87 24.32 8.48
CA TYR A 190 -9.11 24.23 9.72
C TYR A 190 -9.90 23.64 10.89
N TYR A 191 -9.26 22.74 11.62
CA TYR A 191 -9.72 22.23 12.91
C TYR A 191 -8.55 22.39 13.88
N LEU A 192 -8.75 23.14 14.97
CA LEU A 192 -7.68 23.52 15.90
C LEU A 192 -6.48 24.21 15.19
N GLY A 193 -6.75 25.01 14.16
CA GLY A 193 -5.71 25.67 13.35
C GLY A 193 -4.96 24.76 12.38
N MET A 194 -5.34 23.48 12.29
CA MET A 194 -4.71 22.50 11.41
C MET A 194 -5.58 22.20 10.19
N ASN A 195 -4.98 22.31 9.01
CA ASN A 195 -5.60 21.79 7.80
C ASN A 195 -5.61 20.25 7.77
N TYR A 196 -6.35 19.67 6.83
CA TYR A 196 -6.46 18.22 6.69
C TYR A 196 -5.10 17.50 6.65
N PRO A 197 -4.15 17.87 5.77
CA PRO A 197 -2.85 17.21 5.76
C PRO A 197 -2.13 17.26 7.12
N LEU A 198 -2.14 18.39 7.83
CA LEU A 198 -1.48 18.50 9.13
C LEU A 198 -2.12 17.59 10.19
N ARG A 199 -3.45 17.42 10.18
CA ARG A 199 -4.15 16.43 11.04
C ARG A 199 -3.65 15.01 10.77
N PHE A 200 -3.45 14.66 9.51
CA PHE A 200 -2.97 13.33 9.11
C PHE A 200 -1.46 13.12 9.34
N VAL A 201 -0.65 14.18 9.43
CA VAL A 201 0.73 14.07 9.94
C VAL A 201 0.73 13.53 11.37
N LEU A 202 -0.09 14.11 12.25
CA LEU A 202 -0.22 13.66 13.64
C LEU A 202 -0.76 12.23 13.72
N PHE A 203 -1.77 11.91 12.91
CA PHE A 203 -2.32 10.56 12.85
C PHE A 203 -1.27 9.53 12.40
N GLY A 204 -0.51 9.83 11.35
CA GLY A 204 0.58 8.97 10.86
C GLY A 204 1.66 8.74 11.92
N LEU A 205 2.07 9.80 12.65
CA LEU A 205 3.01 9.69 13.77
C LEU A 205 2.46 8.82 14.90
N CYS A 206 1.18 8.96 15.24
CA CYS A 206 0.51 8.12 16.23
C CYS A 206 0.55 6.64 15.83
N LEU A 207 0.21 6.31 14.57
CA LEU A 207 0.28 4.94 14.06
C LEU A 207 1.71 4.37 14.07
N ILE A 208 2.71 5.18 13.71
CA ILE A 208 4.13 4.78 13.81
C ILE A 208 4.49 4.50 15.27
N GLY A 209 4.09 5.36 16.20
CA GLY A 209 4.29 5.17 17.63
C GLY A 209 3.62 3.89 18.15
N LEU A 210 2.35 3.66 17.78
CA LEU A 210 1.62 2.45 18.12
C LEU A 210 2.33 1.20 17.58
N SER A 211 2.76 1.22 16.32
CA SER A 211 3.42 0.07 15.70
C SER A 211 4.66 -0.41 16.48
N LYS A 212 5.41 0.52 17.10
CA LYS A 212 6.60 0.22 17.91
C LYS A 212 6.26 -0.25 19.34
N ASN A 213 5.16 0.25 19.91
CA ASN A 213 4.76 -0.02 21.29
C ASN A 213 3.80 -1.22 21.46
N VAL A 214 3.29 -1.80 20.35
CA VAL A 214 2.35 -2.94 20.32
C VAL A 214 2.92 -4.28 20.85
N LYS A 215 4.14 -4.30 21.40
CA LYS A 215 4.84 -5.51 21.91
C LYS A 215 4.11 -6.27 23.03
N ILE A 216 3.03 -5.72 23.56
CA ILE A 216 2.32 -6.23 24.75
C ILE A 216 1.26 -7.29 24.39
N ILE A 217 0.71 -7.30 23.16
CA ILE A 217 -0.38 -8.21 22.78
C ILE A 217 0.04 -9.11 21.60
N PRO A 218 0.23 -10.43 21.79
CA PRO A 218 0.73 -11.34 20.75
C PRO A 218 -0.12 -11.37 19.47
N ARG A 219 -1.45 -11.26 19.60
CA ARG A 219 -2.37 -11.21 18.44
C ARG A 219 -2.15 -9.96 17.58
N ILE A 220 -1.86 -8.82 18.21
CA ILE A 220 -1.69 -7.53 17.53
C ILE A 220 -0.24 -7.33 17.05
N LEU A 221 0.71 -8.03 17.66
CA LEU A 221 2.12 -8.03 17.24
C LEU A 221 2.28 -8.36 15.75
N SER A 222 1.49 -9.31 15.24
CA SER A 222 1.48 -9.71 13.83
C SER A 222 1.11 -8.57 12.87
N PHE A 223 0.43 -7.53 13.38
CA PHE A 223 0.00 -6.35 12.64
C PHE A 223 0.93 -5.14 12.80
N SER A 224 1.97 -5.22 13.64
CA SER A 224 2.90 -4.10 13.85
C SER A 224 3.49 -3.60 12.52
N ARG A 225 3.93 -4.52 11.64
CA ARG A 225 4.53 -4.16 10.35
C ARG A 225 3.56 -3.44 9.42
N ILE A 226 2.31 -3.90 9.31
CA ILE A 226 1.32 -3.24 8.46
C ILE A 226 0.90 -1.89 9.04
N THR A 227 0.81 -1.79 10.37
CA THR A 227 0.51 -0.53 11.07
C THR A 227 1.60 0.51 10.85
N LEU A 228 2.87 0.10 10.88
CA LEU A 228 4.01 0.96 10.54
C LEU A 228 3.91 1.47 9.10
N VAL A 229 3.66 0.58 8.13
CA VAL A 229 3.56 0.96 6.71
C VAL A 229 2.43 1.96 6.48
N ILE A 230 1.25 1.72 7.06
CA ILE A 230 0.11 2.64 6.93
C ILE A 230 0.38 3.97 7.63
N GLY A 231 1.02 3.96 8.81
CA GLY A 231 1.44 5.18 9.49
C GLY A 231 2.44 6.01 8.70
N LEU A 232 3.44 5.36 8.08
CA LEU A 232 4.40 6.02 7.18
C LEU A 232 3.72 6.59 5.93
N LEU A 233 2.75 5.87 5.35
CA LEU A 233 1.97 6.36 4.21
C LEU A 233 1.21 7.63 4.57
N TYR A 234 0.45 7.63 5.68
CA TYR A 234 -0.25 8.82 6.14
C TYR A 234 0.73 9.97 6.40
N LEU A 235 1.81 9.73 7.14
CA LEU A 235 2.80 10.76 7.44
C LEU A 235 3.38 11.40 6.17
N PHE A 236 3.89 10.58 5.25
CA PHE A 236 4.64 11.09 4.11
C PHE A 236 3.75 11.65 2.99
N ILE A 237 2.58 11.08 2.75
CA ILE A 237 1.61 11.66 1.81
C ILE A 237 1.15 13.01 2.34
N SER A 238 0.87 13.12 3.64
CA SER A 238 0.47 14.39 4.24
C SER A 238 1.59 15.43 4.21
N LEU A 239 2.84 15.07 4.52
CA LEU A 239 3.99 15.97 4.39
C LEU A 239 4.21 16.42 2.94
N TRP A 240 3.99 15.53 1.97
CA TRP A 240 4.06 15.88 0.56
C TRP A 240 2.99 16.91 0.17
N ILE A 241 1.74 16.69 0.55
CA ILE A 241 0.65 17.65 0.30
C ILE A 241 0.93 18.98 1.02
N MET A 242 1.40 18.95 2.27
CA MET A 242 1.83 20.14 3.01
C MET A 242 2.96 20.90 2.32
N SER A 243 3.89 20.20 1.65
CA SER A 243 4.98 20.87 0.92
C SER A 243 4.50 21.65 -0.30
N ILE A 244 3.33 21.32 -0.85
CA ILE A 244 2.71 21.97 -2.02
C ILE A 244 1.74 23.06 -1.58
N PHE A 245 0.89 22.77 -0.59
CA PHE A 245 -0.23 23.64 -0.22
C PHE A 245 -0.03 24.38 1.11
N GLY A 246 0.96 23.99 1.92
CA GLY A 246 1.19 24.53 3.25
C GLY A 246 0.02 24.27 4.19
N ASN A 247 -0.07 25.08 5.26
CA ASN A 247 -1.24 25.12 6.16
C ASN A 247 -2.20 26.23 5.76
N TYR A 248 -2.55 26.31 4.46
CA TYR A 248 -3.48 27.29 3.93
C TYR A 248 -4.81 26.64 3.59
N GLY A 249 -5.91 27.31 3.93
CA GLY A 249 -7.23 26.71 3.96
C GLY A 249 -8.00 26.82 2.66
N ASP A 250 -7.76 27.89 1.89
CA ASP A 250 -8.50 28.19 0.67
C ASP A 250 -7.58 28.27 -0.55
N LEU A 251 -8.04 27.72 -1.68
CA LEU A 251 -7.35 27.79 -2.97
C LEU A 251 -7.06 29.23 -3.40
N TYR A 252 -7.93 30.18 -3.04
CA TYR A 252 -7.75 31.60 -3.32
C TYR A 252 -6.57 32.19 -2.53
N SER A 253 -6.48 31.87 -1.24
CA SER A 253 -5.35 32.29 -0.39
C SER A 253 -4.04 31.67 -0.87
N TRP A 254 -4.05 30.39 -1.28
CA TRP A 254 -2.89 29.70 -1.83
C TRP A 254 -2.34 30.34 -3.11
N HIS A 255 -3.21 30.79 -4.04
CA HIS A 255 -2.77 31.43 -5.28
C HIS A 255 -2.01 32.75 -5.06
N GLN A 256 -2.25 33.44 -3.93
CA GLN A 256 -1.60 34.71 -3.61
C GLN A 256 -0.27 34.55 -2.88
N ILE A 257 0.04 33.33 -2.43
CA ILE A 257 1.22 33.06 -1.62
C ILE A 257 2.42 32.80 -2.51
N LYS A 258 3.54 33.44 -2.19
CA LYS A 258 4.81 33.19 -2.88
C LYS A 258 5.34 31.81 -2.50
N GLN A 259 5.86 31.07 -3.48
CA GLN A 259 6.43 29.73 -3.28
C GLN A 259 7.48 29.65 -2.16
N ILE A 260 8.21 30.75 -1.91
CA ILE A 260 9.22 30.83 -0.85
C ILE A 260 8.64 30.67 0.55
N GLU A 261 7.39 31.09 0.76
CA GLU A 261 6.72 30.95 2.06
C GLU A 261 6.37 29.50 2.35
N LEU A 262 6.30 28.63 1.33
CA LEU A 262 6.08 27.18 1.48
C LEU A 262 7.38 26.41 1.72
N PHE A 263 8.54 27.07 1.65
CA PHE A 263 9.85 26.42 1.75
C PHE A 263 10.03 25.65 3.07
N HIS A 264 9.51 26.19 4.17
CA HIS A 264 9.61 25.53 5.48
C HIS A 264 8.88 24.17 5.53
N TRP A 265 7.77 24.01 4.81
CA TRP A 265 7.09 22.72 4.69
C TRP A 265 7.91 21.73 3.85
N SER A 266 8.51 22.19 2.76
CA SER A 266 9.41 21.35 1.96
C SER A 266 10.67 20.95 2.74
N LEU A 267 11.22 21.85 3.55
CA LEU A 267 12.34 21.55 4.44
C LEU A 267 11.95 20.54 5.52
N THR A 268 10.79 20.72 6.15
CA THR A 268 10.26 19.76 7.14
C THR A 268 10.07 18.38 6.53
N PHE A 269 9.52 18.33 5.31
CA PHE A 269 9.37 17.09 4.56
C PHE A 269 10.73 16.44 4.24
N ALA A 270 11.71 17.22 3.79
CA ALA A 270 13.08 16.73 3.55
C ALA A 270 13.72 16.19 4.83
N LEU A 271 13.63 16.92 5.94
CA LEU A 271 14.16 16.50 7.23
C LEU A 271 13.49 15.22 7.74
N ALA A 272 12.17 15.09 7.60
CA ALA A 272 11.44 13.87 7.97
C ALA A 272 11.88 12.67 7.12
N SER A 273 12.05 12.86 5.81
CA SER A 273 12.57 11.82 4.92
C SER A 273 14.01 11.43 5.27
N SER A 274 14.90 12.40 5.49
CA SER A 274 16.28 12.14 5.92
C SER A 274 16.35 11.44 7.27
N ALA A 275 15.49 11.81 8.24
CA ALA A 275 15.39 11.15 9.53
C ALA A 275 14.92 9.70 9.38
N ALA A 276 13.97 9.42 8.47
CA ALA A 276 13.54 8.06 8.17
C ALA A 276 14.65 7.23 7.51
N ILE A 277 15.44 7.81 6.61
CA ILE A 277 16.63 7.14 6.03
C ILE A 277 17.63 6.79 7.13
N TYR A 278 18.00 7.78 7.94
CA TYR A 278 18.96 7.59 9.03
C TYR A 278 18.48 6.53 10.03
N TYR A 279 17.23 6.63 10.46
CA TYR A 279 16.62 5.65 11.37
C TYR A 279 16.54 4.26 10.74
N GLY A 280 16.14 4.17 9.47
CA GLY A 280 16.04 2.90 8.74
C GLY A 280 17.38 2.21 8.55
N ILE A 281 18.47 2.97 8.32
CA ILE A 281 19.83 2.42 8.28
C ILE A 281 20.28 1.97 9.67
N LYS A 282 20.04 2.78 10.70
CA LYS A 282 20.47 2.50 12.08
C LYS A 282 19.82 1.22 12.64
N GLU A 283 18.54 1.02 12.35
CA GLU A 283 17.76 -0.12 12.87
C GLU A 283 17.68 -1.30 11.88
N ASP A 284 18.40 -1.25 10.76
CA ASP A 284 18.31 -2.21 9.65
C ASP A 284 16.85 -2.43 9.15
N ASP A 285 16.02 -1.38 9.26
CA ASP A 285 14.64 -1.39 8.78
C ASP A 285 14.56 -0.86 7.35
N SER A 286 14.67 -1.80 6.41
CA SER A 286 14.52 -1.54 4.98
C SER A 286 13.23 -0.82 4.59
N VAL A 287 12.11 -1.00 5.30
CA VAL A 287 10.86 -0.32 4.95
C VAL A 287 10.95 1.16 5.28
N VAL A 288 11.35 1.52 6.50
CA VAL A 288 11.47 2.94 6.90
C VAL A 288 12.49 3.65 6.02
N CYS A 289 13.62 2.98 5.75
CA CYS A 289 14.66 3.49 4.84
C CYS A 289 14.12 3.74 3.43
N ASN A 290 13.43 2.75 2.84
CA ASN A 290 12.87 2.86 1.50
C ASN A 290 11.82 3.97 1.40
N PHE A 291 10.95 4.11 2.40
CA PHE A 291 10.01 5.24 2.48
C PHE A 291 10.75 6.58 2.47
N GLY A 292 11.77 6.72 3.32
CA GLY A 292 12.61 7.91 3.36
C GLY A 292 13.24 8.24 2.00
N ILE A 293 13.86 7.27 1.33
CA ILE A 293 14.48 7.46 0.01
C ILE A 293 13.45 7.87 -1.05
N ILE A 294 12.33 7.13 -1.15
CA ILE A 294 11.29 7.37 -2.16
C ILE A 294 10.68 8.76 -1.96
N PHE A 295 10.30 9.11 -0.74
CA PHE A 295 9.65 10.39 -0.48
C PHE A 295 10.62 11.58 -0.52
N LEU A 296 11.91 11.38 -0.21
CA LEU A 296 12.93 12.39 -0.47
C LEU A 296 13.06 12.67 -1.97
N ALA A 297 13.06 11.63 -2.81
CA ALA A 297 13.05 11.79 -4.26
C ALA A 297 11.79 12.52 -4.73
N ILE A 298 10.60 12.14 -4.23
CA ILE A 298 9.34 12.84 -4.54
C ILE A 298 9.44 14.32 -4.17
N ASN A 299 9.99 14.68 -3.00
CA ASN A 299 10.16 16.08 -2.60
C ASN A 299 11.07 16.83 -3.59
N LEU A 300 12.23 16.27 -3.92
CA LEU A 300 13.18 16.86 -4.87
C LEU A 300 12.56 17.07 -6.26
N TYR A 301 11.87 16.06 -6.79
CA TYR A 301 11.20 16.17 -8.08
C TYR A 301 10.04 17.18 -8.03
N THR A 302 9.27 17.21 -6.95
CA THR A 302 8.21 18.21 -6.76
C THR A 302 8.79 19.62 -6.83
N ARG A 303 9.90 19.87 -6.13
CA ARG A 303 10.60 21.17 -6.19
C ARG A 303 11.18 21.46 -7.58
N TYR A 304 11.70 20.45 -8.27
CA TYR A 304 12.18 20.61 -9.63
C TYR A 304 11.08 21.12 -10.57
N PHE A 305 9.88 20.54 -10.50
CA PHE A 305 8.75 21.02 -11.28
C PHE A 305 8.33 22.43 -10.85
N GLU A 306 8.23 22.71 -9.56
CA GLU A 306 7.79 24.03 -9.09
C GLU A 306 8.70 25.19 -9.51
N TYR A 307 10.02 25.03 -9.40
CA TYR A 307 10.95 26.12 -9.69
C TYR A 307 11.31 26.23 -11.18
N PHE A 308 11.43 25.10 -11.89
CA PHE A 308 11.97 25.08 -13.25
C PHE A 308 10.91 25.00 -14.35
N TRP A 309 9.66 24.66 -14.04
CA TRP A 309 8.62 24.46 -15.06
C TRP A 309 8.35 25.70 -15.90
N ASN A 310 8.18 26.87 -15.28
CA ASN A 310 7.91 28.12 -16.00
C ASN A 310 9.20 28.89 -16.36
N SER A 311 10.25 28.72 -15.57
CA SER A 311 11.49 29.50 -15.67
C SER A 311 12.46 28.98 -16.73
N THR A 312 12.30 27.72 -17.19
CA THR A 312 13.27 27.04 -18.06
C THR A 312 12.66 26.69 -19.40
N HIS A 313 13.47 26.74 -20.46
CA HIS A 313 13.08 26.23 -21.77
C HIS A 313 12.71 24.73 -21.67
N LYS A 314 11.55 24.34 -22.24
CA LYS A 314 10.99 22.98 -22.07
C LYS A 314 11.95 21.88 -22.51
N PHE A 315 12.72 22.11 -23.57
CA PHE A 315 13.77 21.19 -23.99
C PHE A 315 14.79 20.93 -22.87
N ILE A 316 15.38 21.98 -22.29
CA ILE A 316 16.39 21.85 -21.23
C ILE A 316 15.77 21.18 -19.99
N PHE A 317 14.54 21.57 -19.63
CA PHE A 317 13.80 20.97 -18.54
C PHE A 317 13.64 19.45 -18.71
N PHE A 318 13.21 18.99 -19.88
CA PHE A 318 13.04 17.55 -20.11
C PHE A 318 14.37 16.82 -20.33
N CYS A 319 15.41 17.48 -20.85
CA CYS A 319 16.75 16.90 -20.94
C CYS A 319 17.33 16.61 -19.56
N ILE A 320 17.28 17.56 -18.62
CA ILE A 320 17.77 17.36 -17.24
C ILE A 320 16.99 16.23 -16.57
N LEU A 321 15.66 16.23 -16.72
CA LEU A 321 14.79 15.19 -16.17
C LEU A 321 15.10 13.80 -16.78
N GLY A 322 15.32 13.74 -18.10
CA GLY A 322 15.68 12.50 -18.79
C GLY A 322 17.03 11.95 -18.33
N VAL A 323 18.03 12.82 -18.20
CA VAL A 323 19.37 12.45 -17.71
C VAL A 323 19.31 11.97 -16.27
N SER A 324 18.51 12.60 -15.40
CA SER A 324 18.37 12.16 -14.00
C SER A 324 17.76 10.76 -13.89
N PHE A 325 16.69 10.48 -14.64
CA PHE A 325 16.08 9.15 -14.69
C PHE A 325 17.00 8.11 -15.33
N TRP A 326 17.74 8.48 -16.37
CA TRP A 326 18.69 7.58 -17.00
C TRP A 326 19.82 7.18 -16.04
N MET A 327 20.39 8.14 -15.30
CA MET A 327 21.40 7.84 -14.27
C MET A 327 20.86 6.92 -13.17
N LEU A 328 19.63 7.14 -12.72
CA LEU A 328 18.96 6.23 -11.77
C LEU A 328 18.80 4.83 -12.37
N GLY A 329 18.43 4.73 -13.65
CA GLY A 329 18.34 3.47 -14.38
C GLY A 329 19.67 2.72 -14.46
N ILE A 330 20.75 3.42 -14.82
CA ILE A 330 22.10 2.84 -14.87
C ILE A 330 22.53 2.33 -13.50
N LYS A 331 22.33 3.10 -12.42
CA LYS A 331 22.67 2.66 -11.07
C LYS A 331 21.85 1.44 -10.63
N ALA A 332 20.56 1.42 -10.94
CA ALA A 332 19.71 0.27 -10.67
C ALA A 332 20.21 -0.99 -11.42
N GLU A 333 20.63 -0.83 -12.68
CA GLU A 333 21.21 -1.91 -13.47
C GLU A 333 22.55 -2.41 -12.90
N GLN A 334 23.44 -1.51 -12.48
CA GLN A 334 24.70 -1.86 -11.84
C GLN A 334 24.48 -2.66 -10.54
N ILE A 335 23.59 -2.20 -9.67
CA ILE A 335 23.26 -2.92 -8.42
C ILE A 335 22.66 -4.29 -8.74
N PHE A 336 21.79 -4.37 -9.76
CA PHE A 336 21.23 -5.65 -10.20
C PHE A 336 22.33 -6.61 -10.67
N ASN A 337 23.27 -6.13 -11.48
CA ASN A 337 24.38 -6.94 -12.00
C ASN A 337 25.37 -7.34 -10.89
N LEU A 338 25.65 -6.47 -9.93
CA LEU A 338 26.47 -6.78 -8.75
C LEU A 338 25.84 -7.89 -7.89
N ASN A 339 24.53 -7.88 -7.71
CA ASN A 339 23.83 -8.95 -7.00
C ASN A 339 23.92 -10.29 -7.75
N VAL A 340 23.91 -10.26 -9.09
CA VAL A 340 24.13 -11.45 -9.92
C VAL A 340 25.56 -11.97 -9.75
N GLU A 341 26.57 -11.09 -9.79
CA GLU A 341 27.97 -11.48 -9.58
C GLU A 341 28.27 -11.97 -8.16
N TYR A 342 27.75 -11.30 -7.13
CA TYR A 342 27.92 -11.71 -5.74
C TYR A 342 27.31 -13.09 -5.50
N LYS A 343 26.12 -13.33 -6.05
CA LYS A 343 25.48 -14.65 -5.99
C LYS A 343 26.35 -15.72 -6.66
N LYS A 344 26.91 -15.42 -7.84
CA LYS A 344 27.85 -16.30 -8.57
C LYS A 344 29.12 -16.59 -7.76
N ARG A 345 29.71 -15.60 -7.07
CA ARG A 345 30.91 -15.79 -6.23
C ARG A 345 30.63 -16.59 -4.95
N ARG A 346 29.45 -16.43 -4.34
CA ARG A 346 29.06 -17.18 -3.14
C ARG A 346 28.80 -18.66 -3.45
N GLU A 347 28.29 -18.96 -4.63
CA GLU A 347 28.15 -20.33 -5.15
C GLU A 347 29.52 -20.98 -5.40
N ILE A 348 30.56 -20.21 -5.77
CA ILE A 348 31.94 -20.71 -5.96
C ILE A 348 32.68 -20.96 -4.64
N LYS A 349 32.37 -20.22 -3.55
CA LYS A 349 33.03 -20.36 -2.23
C LYS A 349 32.45 -21.45 -1.32
N ASN A 350 31.27 -21.97 -1.65
CA ASN A 350 30.60 -23.05 -0.91
C ASN A 350 30.79 -24.43 -1.59
N ILE A 351 31.68 -24.48 -2.59
CA ILE A 351 32.30 -25.67 -3.17
C ILE A 351 33.71 -25.71 -2.61
#